data_AF-A0A3M1NT02-F1
#
_entry.id   AF-A0A3M1NT02-F1
#
_cell.length_a   1.000
_cell.length_b   1.000
_cell.length_c   1.000
_cell.angle_alpha   90.00
_cell.angle_beta   90.00
_cell.angle_gamma   90.00
#
_symmetry.space_group_name_H-M   'P 1'
#
loop_
_entity.id
_entity.type
_entity.pdbx_description
1 polymer ?
#
loop_
_entity_poly.entity_id
_entity_poly.type
_entity_poly.pdbx_seq_one_letter_code
_entity_poly.pdbx_strand_id
1 'polypeptide(L)'
;MNRSASLRPVHGVLVLAALLALLPLGRMAADWLQVQRLTGAWPTATPPSYAWVVWEDADDGIRATYVFPRGPAYAAGLREGDTFYMLEGLQYFNAEDLQSATRSIAPGQVRTFYVIRDGDVHTAPVRFTPYPTFLYPLSPSLWRFSIWGFTLGVFLHVLGLLIAVPLALRSRSAWAPLLLIGVSFLWVAGNLLRILLVEV
;
A
#
# COMPACT_ATOMS: atom_id res chain seq x y z
N MET A 1 -31.14 -11.14 44.77
CA MET A 1 -31.85 -10.95 43.48
C MET A 1 -30.82 -11.07 42.35
N ASN A 2 -30.72 -12.25 41.73
CA ASN A 2 -29.67 -12.61 40.78
C ASN A 2 -30.04 -12.12 39.37
N ARG A 3 -29.38 -11.07 38.86
CA ARG A 3 -29.47 -10.70 37.43
C ARG A 3 -28.37 -11.41 36.66
N SER A 4 -28.59 -12.67 36.30
CA SER A 4 -27.90 -13.29 35.17
C SER A 4 -28.44 -12.64 33.89
N ALA A 5 -28.01 -11.42 33.59
CA ALA A 5 -28.20 -10.85 32.26
C ALA A 5 -27.41 -11.75 31.30
N SER A 6 -28.12 -12.50 30.46
CA SER A 6 -27.51 -13.40 29.49
C SER A 6 -26.57 -12.59 28.60
N LEU A 7 -25.27 -12.88 28.64
CA LEU A 7 -24.25 -12.24 27.80
C LEU A 7 -24.35 -12.67 26.32
N ARG A 8 -25.25 -13.62 26.00
CA ARG A 8 -25.46 -14.20 24.66
C ARG A 8 -25.75 -13.18 23.53
N PRO A 9 -26.58 -12.12 23.69
CA PRO A 9 -26.83 -11.19 22.60
C PRO A 9 -25.60 -10.32 22.28
N VAL A 10 -24.75 -10.03 23.27
CA VAL A 10 -23.49 -9.29 23.06
C VAL A 10 -22.51 -10.09 22.20
N HIS A 11 -22.45 -11.41 22.40
CA HIS A 11 -21.63 -12.30 21.58
C HIS A 11 -22.14 -12.35 20.12
N GLY A 12 -23.46 -12.38 19.91
CA GLY A 12 -24.06 -12.33 18.58
C GLY A 12 -23.74 -11.03 17.83
N VAL A 13 -23.80 -9.88 18.53
CA VAL A 13 -23.45 -8.57 17.95
C VAL A 13 -21.95 -8.47 17.61
N LEU A 14 -21.07 -9.00 18.45
CA LEU A 14 -19.63 -9.03 18.19
C LEU A 14 -19.25 -9.94 17.03
N VAL A 15 -19.92 -11.09 16.89
CA VAL A 15 -19.76 -11.98 15.73
C VAL A 15 -20.26 -11.30 14.47
N LEU A 16 -21.43 -10.63 14.51
CA LEU A 16 -21.94 -9.86 13.38
C LEU A 16 -20.98 -8.72 13.00
N ALA A 17 -20.43 -7.99 13.96
CA ALA A 17 -19.45 -6.94 13.72
C ALA A 17 -18.15 -7.49 13.09
N ALA A 18 -17.69 -8.65 13.54
CA ALA A 18 -16.55 -9.34 12.94
C ALA A 18 -16.84 -9.78 11.49
N LEU A 19 -18.05 -10.28 11.21
CA LEU A 19 -18.47 -10.65 9.85
C LEU A 19 -18.60 -9.42 8.94
N LEU A 20 -19.14 -8.31 9.44
CA LEU A 20 -19.23 -7.05 8.70
C LEU A 20 -17.84 -6.46 8.42
N ALA A 21 -16.87 -6.61 9.32
CA ALA A 21 -15.47 -6.22 9.11
C ALA A 21 -14.78 -7.01 8.00
N LEU A 22 -15.34 -8.15 7.59
CA LEU A 22 -14.86 -8.96 6.46
C LEU A 22 -15.53 -8.58 5.12
N LEU A 23 -16.56 -7.73 5.10
CA LEU A 23 -17.23 -7.29 3.86
C LEU A 23 -16.26 -6.68 2.83
N PRO A 24 -15.28 -5.82 3.21
CA PRO A 24 -14.31 -5.30 2.25
C PRO A 24 -13.48 -6.40 1.59
N LEU A 25 -13.13 -7.46 2.33
CA LEU A 25 -12.39 -8.62 1.80
C LEU A 25 -13.27 -9.46 0.86
N GLY A 26 -14.55 -9.62 1.18
CA GLY A 26 -15.51 -10.30 0.31
C GLY A 26 -15.74 -9.55 -1.01
N ARG A 27 -15.85 -8.22 -0.96
CA ARG A 27 -15.95 -7.37 -2.15
C ARG A 27 -14.70 -7.46 -3.01
N MET A 28 -13.52 -7.42 -2.39
CA MET A 28 -12.23 -7.62 -3.08
C MET A 28 -12.18 -8.98 -3.79
N ALA A 29 -12.62 -10.06 -3.15
CA ALA A 29 -12.66 -11.38 -3.76
C ALA A 29 -13.66 -11.46 -4.95
N ALA A 30 -14.80 -10.77 -4.86
CA ALA A 30 -15.77 -10.69 -5.94
C ALA A 30 -15.21 -9.94 -7.16
N ASP A 31 -14.53 -8.82 -6.92
CA ASP A 31 -13.87 -8.03 -7.96
C ASP A 31 -12.76 -8.87 -8.66
N TRP A 32 -12.01 -9.68 -7.90
CA TRP A 32 -11.00 -10.59 -8.44
C TRP A 32 -11.57 -11.69 -9.34
N LEU A 33 -12.68 -12.29 -8.92
CA LEU A 33 -13.40 -13.28 -9.71
C LEU A 33 -13.97 -12.68 -11.01
N GLN A 34 -14.44 -11.43 -10.96
CA GLN A 34 -14.93 -10.74 -12.14
C GLN A 34 -13.80 -10.49 -13.15
N VAL A 35 -12.65 -10.00 -12.69
CA VAL A 35 -11.47 -9.81 -13.57
C VAL A 35 -11.00 -11.14 -14.16
N GLN A 36 -10.86 -12.20 -13.36
CA GLN A 36 -10.50 -13.55 -13.82
C GLN A 36 -11.44 -14.06 -14.93
N ARG A 37 -12.75 -13.84 -14.79
CA ARG A 37 -13.75 -14.25 -15.79
C ARG A 37 -13.65 -13.46 -17.10
N LEU A 38 -13.30 -12.17 -17.02
CA LEU A 38 -13.24 -11.28 -18.17
C LEU A 38 -11.90 -11.38 -18.93
N THR A 39 -10.79 -11.53 -18.22
CA THR A 39 -9.44 -11.48 -18.79
C THR A 39 -8.74 -12.83 -18.85
N GLY A 40 -9.28 -13.86 -18.18
CA GLY A 40 -8.60 -15.14 -17.96
C GLY A 40 -7.42 -15.06 -16.98
N ALA A 41 -7.15 -13.89 -16.40
CA ALA A 41 -6.02 -13.62 -15.53
C ALA A 41 -6.48 -12.99 -14.20
N TRP A 42 -5.84 -13.38 -13.10
CA TRP A 42 -6.12 -12.78 -11.80
C TRP A 42 -5.66 -11.32 -11.83
N PRO A 43 -6.43 -10.36 -11.25
CA PRO A 43 -6.01 -8.98 -11.20
C PRO A 43 -4.68 -8.89 -10.47
N THR A 44 -3.70 -8.38 -11.18
CA THR A 44 -2.47 -7.90 -10.59
C THR A 44 -2.68 -6.41 -10.35
N ALA A 45 -2.15 -5.85 -9.26
CA ALA A 45 -1.87 -4.41 -9.27
C ALA A 45 -0.93 -4.22 -10.43
N THR A 46 -1.41 -3.83 -11.62
CA THR A 46 -0.56 -3.71 -12.81
C THR A 46 0.47 -2.67 -12.44
N PRO A 47 1.69 -3.11 -12.10
CA PRO A 47 2.56 -2.19 -11.45
C PRO A 47 3.04 -1.21 -12.51
N PRO A 48 3.30 0.07 -12.16
CA PRO A 48 3.81 1.00 -13.14
C PRO A 48 5.11 0.49 -13.77
N SER A 49 5.93 -0.32 -13.07
CA SER A 49 6.89 -1.29 -13.62
C SER A 49 7.71 -1.94 -12.49
N TYR A 50 8.33 -3.11 -12.66
CA TYR A 50 9.18 -3.68 -11.58
C TYR A 50 10.41 -2.84 -11.20
N ALA A 51 10.66 -1.71 -11.87
CA ALA A 51 11.62 -0.69 -11.47
C ALA A 51 11.13 0.24 -10.35
N TRP A 52 9.83 0.26 -10.03
CA TRP A 52 9.23 1.13 -9.02
C TRP A 52 9.41 2.61 -9.35
N VAL A 53 9.02 2.97 -10.57
CA VAL A 53 8.95 4.35 -11.05
C VAL A 53 7.62 4.52 -11.77
N VAL A 54 6.96 5.65 -11.54
CA VAL A 54 5.84 6.13 -12.34
C VAL A 54 6.40 7.07 -13.39
N TRP A 55 6.19 6.70 -14.65
CA TRP A 55 6.56 7.48 -15.82
C TRP A 55 5.29 8.06 -16.41
N GLU A 56 5.30 9.35 -16.74
CA GLU A 56 4.20 10.04 -17.42
C GLU A 56 4.75 10.91 -18.54
N ASP A 57 3.93 11.14 -19.56
CA ASP A 57 4.27 12.05 -20.65
C ASP A 57 4.25 13.51 -20.15
N ALA A 58 5.24 14.29 -20.55
CA ALA A 58 5.40 15.70 -20.27
C ALA A 58 5.84 16.43 -21.56
N ASP A 59 5.80 17.77 -21.54
CA ASP A 59 6.11 18.60 -22.71
C ASP A 59 7.54 18.38 -23.24
N ASP A 60 8.47 17.98 -22.38
CA ASP A 60 9.89 17.76 -22.68
C ASP A 60 10.30 16.28 -22.78
N GLY A 61 9.33 15.35 -22.81
CA GLY A 61 9.57 13.91 -22.93
C GLY A 61 8.84 13.11 -21.86
N ILE A 62 9.43 12.00 -21.42
CA ILE A 62 8.82 11.14 -20.40
C ILE A 62 9.44 11.48 -19.05
N ARG A 63 8.63 11.88 -18.06
CA ARG A 63 9.11 12.30 -16.75
C ARG A 63 8.82 11.26 -15.68
N ALA A 64 9.78 11.06 -14.77
CA ALA A 64 9.57 10.32 -13.54
C ALA A 64 8.74 11.18 -12.58
N THR A 65 7.41 11.06 -12.63
CA THR A 65 6.50 11.82 -11.75
C THR A 65 6.49 11.28 -10.33
N TYR A 66 6.90 10.03 -10.14
CA TYR A 66 7.09 9.47 -8.82
C TYR A 66 8.12 8.34 -8.82
N VAL A 67 9.12 8.47 -7.96
CA VAL A 67 10.08 7.40 -7.67
C VAL A 67 9.84 6.92 -6.25
N PHE A 68 9.49 5.64 -6.09
CA PHE A 68 9.08 5.11 -4.79
C PHE A 68 10.25 5.17 -3.79
N PRO A 69 10.08 5.85 -2.64
CA PRO A 69 11.11 5.87 -1.59
C PRO A 69 11.48 4.44 -1.17
N ARG A 70 12.77 4.21 -0.94
CA ARG A 70 13.35 2.88 -0.65
C ARG A 70 13.10 1.78 -1.69
N GLY A 71 12.52 2.13 -2.85
CA GLY A 71 12.41 1.24 -4.00
C GLY A 71 13.75 1.03 -4.71
N PRO A 72 13.83 0.02 -5.60
CA PRO A 72 15.04 -0.27 -6.35
C PRO A 72 15.52 0.90 -7.23
N ALA A 73 14.62 1.63 -7.89
CA ALA A 73 14.98 2.82 -8.66
C ALA A 73 15.56 3.93 -7.79
N TYR A 74 14.93 4.19 -6.63
CA TYR A 74 15.43 5.18 -5.67
C TYR A 74 16.83 4.81 -5.17
N ALA A 75 17.03 3.54 -4.81
CA ALA A 75 18.32 3.02 -4.38
C ALA A 75 19.40 3.10 -5.48
N ALA A 76 19.00 2.98 -6.75
CA ALA A 76 19.87 3.12 -7.91
C ALA A 76 20.16 4.58 -8.31
N GLY A 77 19.56 5.57 -7.65
CA GLY A 77 19.84 7.00 -7.87
C GLY A 77 18.79 7.77 -8.68
N LEU A 78 17.72 7.11 -9.16
CA LEU A 78 16.60 7.81 -9.81
C LEU A 78 15.84 8.67 -8.80
N ARG A 79 15.35 9.82 -9.22
CA ARG A 79 14.60 10.77 -8.40
C ARG A 79 13.38 11.27 -9.17
N GLU A 80 12.40 11.77 -8.41
CA GLU A 80 11.29 12.51 -8.98
C GLU A 80 11.80 13.72 -9.78
N GLY A 81 11.21 13.96 -10.94
CA GLY A 81 11.61 15.03 -11.86
C GLY A 81 12.62 14.61 -12.93
N ASP A 82 13.25 13.44 -12.81
CA ASP A 82 14.13 12.90 -13.84
C ASP A 82 13.39 12.77 -15.19
N THR A 83 13.98 13.30 -16.26
CA THR A 83 13.47 13.10 -17.63
C THR A 83 14.14 11.85 -18.21
N PHE A 84 13.36 10.88 -18.64
CA PHE A 84 13.84 9.67 -19.27
C PHE A 84 14.61 9.98 -20.56
N TYR A 85 15.75 9.30 -20.75
CA TYR A 85 16.53 9.41 -21.98
C TYR A 85 16.63 8.07 -22.71
N MET A 86 17.11 7.02 -22.05
CA MET A 86 17.13 5.68 -22.63
C MET A 86 17.09 4.58 -21.57
N LEU A 87 16.72 3.38 -21.99
CA LEU A 87 16.81 2.14 -21.21
C LEU A 87 17.64 1.15 -22.01
N GLU A 88 18.82 0.77 -21.53
CA GLU A 88 19.70 -0.21 -22.20
C GLU A 88 20.00 0.11 -23.69
N GLY A 89 20.11 1.40 -24.03
CA GLY A 89 20.33 1.83 -25.42
C GLY A 89 19.05 1.99 -26.26
N LEU A 90 17.88 1.66 -25.71
CA LEU A 90 16.58 1.86 -26.37
C LEU A 90 15.92 3.16 -25.90
N GLN A 91 15.45 3.95 -26.86
CA GLN A 91 14.63 5.13 -26.62
C GLN A 91 13.15 4.78 -26.70
N TYR A 92 12.35 5.51 -25.92
CA TYR A 92 10.90 5.45 -25.92
C TYR A 92 10.39 6.87 -26.01
N PHE A 93 9.30 7.07 -26.76
CA PHE A 93 8.76 8.41 -27.04
C PHE A 93 7.44 8.69 -26.33
N ASN A 94 6.89 7.69 -25.65
CA ASN A 94 5.75 7.85 -24.74
C ASN A 94 5.92 6.94 -23.52
N ALA A 95 5.28 7.33 -22.42
CA ALA A 95 5.36 6.67 -21.14
C ALA A 95 4.75 5.27 -21.17
N GLU A 96 3.71 5.05 -21.97
CA GLU A 96 3.01 3.76 -22.08
C GLU A 96 3.91 2.66 -22.65
N ASP A 97 4.69 2.96 -23.69
CA ASP A 97 5.64 2.03 -24.30
C ASP A 97 6.80 1.71 -23.36
N LEU A 98 7.35 2.73 -22.69
CA LEU A 98 8.38 2.55 -21.66
C LEU A 98 7.86 1.67 -20.51
N GLN A 99 6.65 1.94 -20.06
CA GLN A 99 5.99 1.20 -19.00
C GLN A 99 5.73 -0.26 -19.41
N SER A 100 5.27 -0.49 -20.64
CA SER A 100 5.05 -1.84 -21.18
C SER A 100 6.36 -2.61 -21.30
N ALA A 101 7.41 -1.98 -21.83
CA ALA A 101 8.75 -2.57 -21.89
C ALA A 101 9.28 -2.92 -20.50
N THR A 102 9.16 -2.01 -19.54
CA THR A 102 9.67 -2.23 -18.18
C THR A 102 8.88 -3.25 -17.37
N ARG A 103 7.58 -3.44 -17.63
CA ARG A 103 6.79 -4.55 -17.06
C ARG A 103 7.22 -5.92 -17.56
N SER A 104 7.73 -6.00 -18.79
CA SER A 104 8.21 -7.27 -19.38
C SER A 104 9.53 -7.76 -18.81
N ILE A 105 10.27 -6.88 -18.11
CA ILE A 105 11.55 -7.23 -17.49
C ILE A 105 11.28 -8.07 -16.24
N ALA A 106 11.78 -9.30 -16.23
CA ALA A 106 11.58 -10.21 -15.11
C ALA A 106 12.24 -9.67 -13.83
N PRO A 107 11.59 -9.85 -12.65
CA PRO A 107 12.23 -9.55 -11.38
C PRO A 107 13.57 -10.27 -11.20
N GLY A 108 14.51 -9.62 -10.53
CA GLY A 108 15.89 -10.07 -10.35
C GLY A 108 16.88 -9.51 -11.38
N GLN A 109 16.40 -9.11 -12.57
CA GLN A 109 17.25 -8.48 -13.59
C GLN A 109 17.67 -7.06 -13.18
N VAL A 110 18.85 -6.64 -13.61
CA VAL A 110 19.32 -5.26 -13.48
C VAL A 110 19.31 -4.65 -14.87
N ARG A 111 18.66 -3.49 -15.04
CA ARG A 111 18.69 -2.71 -16.28
C ARG A 111 19.06 -1.27 -15.99
N THR A 112 19.76 -0.67 -16.93
CA THR A 112 20.36 0.65 -16.80
C THR A 112 19.44 1.69 -17.43
N PHE A 113 18.89 2.54 -16.58
CA PHE A 113 18.23 3.76 -17.00
C PHE A 113 19.27 4.85 -17.20
N TYR A 114 19.09 5.62 -18.25
CA TYR A 114 19.76 6.90 -18.44
C TYR A 114 18.67 7.96 -18.39
N VAL A 115 18.88 8.96 -17.56
CA VAL A 115 17.94 10.05 -17.34
C VAL A 115 18.68 11.36 -17.39
N ILE A 116 17.96 12.43 -17.70
CA ILE A 116 18.45 13.79 -17.65
C ILE A 116 17.94 14.41 -16.36
N ARG A 117 18.85 14.95 -15.55
CA ARG A 117 18.56 15.74 -14.35
C ARG A 117 19.43 16.98 -14.40
N ASP A 118 18.82 18.15 -14.27
CA ASP A 118 19.53 19.44 -14.29
C ASP A 118 20.40 19.66 -15.55
N GLY A 119 20.04 19.01 -16.67
CA GLY A 119 20.75 19.09 -17.95
C GLY A 119 21.86 18.04 -18.14
N ASP A 120 22.22 17.31 -17.09
CA ASP A 120 23.25 16.27 -17.14
C ASP A 120 22.64 14.87 -17.27
N VAL A 121 23.35 13.97 -17.95
CA VAL A 121 22.95 12.56 -18.06
C VAL A 121 23.41 11.79 -16.82
N HIS A 122 22.44 11.22 -16.11
CA HIS A 122 22.66 10.32 -14.99
C HIS A 122 22.34 8.89 -15.37
N THR A 123 23.15 7.97 -14.85
CA THR A 123 23.00 6.53 -15.05
C THR A 123 22.52 5.86 -13.77
N ALA A 124 21.47 5.05 -13.87
CA ALA A 124 20.90 4.32 -12.74
C ALA A 124 20.75 2.82 -13.07
N PRO A 125 21.61 1.94 -12.52
CA PRO A 125 21.47 0.49 -12.66
C PRO A 125 20.38 -0.02 -11.71
N VAL A 126 19.16 -0.15 -12.20
CA VAL A 126 17.98 -0.51 -11.39
C VAL A 126 17.79 -2.02 -11.38
N ARG A 127 17.72 -2.61 -10.18
CA ARG A 127 17.31 -4.02 -10.00
C ARG A 127 15.79 -4.12 -9.98
N PHE A 128 15.21 -4.83 -10.93
CA PHE A 128 13.76 -5.01 -11.03
C PHE A 128 13.31 -5.97 -9.93
N THR A 129 12.33 -5.58 -9.12
CA THR A 129 11.83 -6.41 -8.00
C THR A 129 10.32 -6.53 -8.02
N PRO A 130 9.74 -7.68 -7.60
CA PRO A 130 8.30 -7.82 -7.54
C PRO A 130 7.71 -6.77 -6.61
N TYR A 131 6.49 -6.34 -6.91
CA TYR A 131 5.74 -5.55 -5.95
C TYR A 131 5.25 -6.46 -4.83
N PRO A 132 5.45 -6.10 -3.56
CA PRO A 132 4.69 -6.73 -2.49
C PRO A 132 3.20 -6.42 -2.73
N THR A 133 2.41 -7.48 -2.91
CA THR A 133 1.05 -7.52 -3.49
C THR A 133 -0.01 -6.68 -2.75
N PHE A 134 0.34 -6.00 -1.66
CA PHE A 134 -0.60 -5.28 -0.78
C PHE A 134 -0.07 -3.92 -0.29
N LEU A 135 0.91 -3.30 -0.97
CA LEU A 135 1.71 -2.24 -0.35
C LEU A 135 1.85 -0.89 -1.03
N TYR A 136 1.37 -0.70 -2.25
CA TYR A 136 1.63 0.55 -2.94
C TYR A 136 0.37 1.31 -3.32
N PRO A 137 0.34 2.62 -3.03
CA PRO A 137 -0.77 3.46 -3.38
C PRO A 137 -0.79 3.61 -4.91
N LEU A 138 -1.99 3.59 -5.48
CA LEU A 138 -2.18 3.86 -6.91
C LEU A 138 -1.77 5.30 -7.27
N SER A 139 -1.64 6.20 -6.29
CA SER A 139 -1.19 7.58 -6.47
C SER A 139 -0.58 8.18 -5.19
N PRO A 140 0.26 9.22 -5.28
CA PRO A 140 0.77 9.94 -4.11
C PRO A 140 -0.35 10.51 -3.21
N SER A 141 -1.48 10.95 -3.79
CA SER A 141 -2.61 11.47 -3.03
C SER A 141 -3.31 10.39 -2.20
N LEU A 142 -3.52 9.19 -2.76
CA LEU A 142 -4.09 8.06 -2.05
C LEU A 142 -3.18 7.55 -0.93
N TRP A 143 -1.87 7.66 -1.11
CA TRP A 143 -0.90 7.36 -0.06
C TRP A 143 -1.06 8.27 1.14
N ARG A 144 -1.02 9.59 0.89
CA ARG A 144 -1.18 10.62 1.92
C ARG A 144 -2.52 10.46 2.64
N PHE A 145 -3.59 10.21 1.89
CA PHE A 145 -4.91 9.95 2.46
C PHE A 145 -4.92 8.71 3.37
N SER A 146 -4.26 7.63 2.95
CA SER A 146 -4.15 6.41 3.75
C SER A 146 -3.39 6.64 5.06
N ILE A 147 -2.29 7.41 5.02
CA ILE A 147 -1.54 7.81 6.22
C ILE A 147 -2.45 8.54 7.21
N TRP A 148 -3.21 9.53 6.74
CA TRP A 148 -4.18 10.26 7.57
C TRP A 148 -5.24 9.33 8.16
N GLY A 149 -5.83 8.44 7.36
CA GLY A 149 -6.86 7.51 7.81
C GLY A 149 -6.36 6.54 8.89
N PHE A 150 -5.19 5.93 8.68
CA PHE A 150 -4.58 5.03 9.65
C PHE A 150 -4.09 5.77 10.90
N THR A 151 -3.59 7.01 10.78
CA THR A 151 -3.20 7.86 11.92
C THR A 151 -4.39 8.20 12.80
N LEU A 152 -5.51 8.63 12.19
CA LEU A 152 -6.75 8.88 12.90
C LEU A 152 -7.25 7.59 13.58
N GLY A 153 -7.18 6.46 12.88
CA GLY A 153 -7.49 5.15 13.44
C GLY A 153 -6.66 4.85 14.70
N VAL A 154 -5.34 4.98 14.61
CA VAL A 154 -4.42 4.79 15.76
C VAL A 154 -4.79 5.71 16.93
N PHE A 155 -5.04 7.00 16.66
CA PHE A 155 -5.42 7.97 17.69
C PHE A 155 -6.69 7.55 18.44
N LEU A 156 -7.76 7.17 17.72
CA LEU A 156 -9.01 6.74 18.33
C LEU A 156 -8.85 5.46 19.16
N HIS A 157 -8.01 4.53 18.70
CA HIS A 157 -7.71 3.31 19.45
C HIS A 157 -6.91 3.61 20.72
N VAL A 158 -5.93 4.50 20.68
CA VAL A 158 -5.18 4.93 21.87
C VAL A 158 -6.14 5.52 22.91
N LEU A 159 -7.07 6.39 22.49
CA LEU A 159 -8.09 6.93 23.39
C LEU A 159 -8.98 5.82 23.98
N GLY A 160 -9.41 4.86 23.15
CA GLY A 160 -10.16 3.69 23.59
C GLY A 160 -9.41 2.84 24.62
N LEU A 161 -8.11 2.62 24.41
CA LEU A 161 -7.26 1.88 25.35
C LEU A 161 -7.05 2.64 26.65
N LEU A 162 -6.87 3.96 26.61
CA LEU A 162 -6.77 4.81 27.82
C LEU A 162 -8.00 4.70 28.72
N ILE A 163 -9.19 4.49 28.14
CA ILE A 163 -10.44 4.29 28.89
C ILE A 163 -10.60 2.83 29.32
N ALA A 164 -10.37 1.88 28.42
CA ALA A 164 -10.66 0.47 28.64
C ALA A 164 -9.66 -0.21 29.59
N VAL A 165 -8.38 0.16 29.56
CA VAL A 165 -7.33 -0.45 30.40
C VAL A 165 -7.61 -0.25 31.89
N PRO A 166 -7.81 0.99 32.41
CA PRO A 166 -8.10 1.19 33.83
C PRO A 166 -9.38 0.50 34.29
N LEU A 167 -10.39 0.40 33.41
CA LEU A 167 -11.65 -0.26 33.70
C LEU A 167 -11.49 -1.78 33.79
N ALA A 168 -10.71 -2.39 32.90
CA ALA A 168 -10.40 -3.83 32.91
C ALA A 168 -9.57 -4.25 34.11
N LEU A 169 -8.73 -3.36 34.64
CA LEU A 169 -8.00 -3.59 35.90
C LEU A 169 -8.94 -3.66 37.12
N ARG A 170 -10.10 -3.01 37.05
CA ARG A 170 -11.08 -2.95 38.15
C ARG A 170 -12.25 -3.92 37.99
N SER A 171 -12.59 -4.32 36.77
CA SER A 171 -13.70 -5.22 36.48
C SER A 171 -13.38 -6.23 35.40
N ARG A 172 -13.63 -7.52 35.69
CA ARG A 172 -13.52 -8.60 34.69
C ARG A 172 -14.46 -8.43 33.50
N SER A 173 -15.58 -7.72 33.65
CA SER A 173 -16.53 -7.49 32.55
C SER A 173 -15.97 -6.61 31.43
N ALA A 174 -14.94 -5.81 31.71
CA ALA A 174 -14.33 -4.89 30.74
C ALA A 174 -13.19 -5.51 29.92
N TRP A 175 -12.83 -6.77 30.17
CA TRP A 175 -11.76 -7.45 29.42
C TRP A 175 -12.12 -7.74 27.96
N ALA A 176 -13.36 -8.15 27.66
CA ALA A 176 -13.76 -8.42 26.29
C ALA A 176 -13.70 -7.17 25.38
N PRO A 177 -14.22 -6.00 25.80
CA PRO A 177 -14.01 -4.74 25.08
C PRO A 177 -12.53 -4.35 24.95
N LEU A 178 -11.74 -4.50 26.02
CA LEU A 178 -10.31 -4.20 25.98
C LEU A 178 -9.58 -5.04 24.93
N LEU A 179 -9.85 -6.35 24.88
CA LEU A 179 -9.24 -7.26 23.90
C LEU A 179 -9.65 -6.90 22.48
N LEU A 180 -10.93 -6.58 22.24
CA LEU A 180 -11.39 -6.14 20.92
C LEU A 180 -10.68 -4.87 20.46
N ILE A 181 -10.62 -3.86 21.32
CA ILE A 181 -9.93 -2.59 21.02
C ILE A 181 -8.44 -2.84 20.81
N GLY A 182 -7.81 -3.70 21.62
CA GLY A 182 -6.39 -4.05 21.52
C GLY A 182 -6.03 -4.76 20.21
N VAL A 183 -6.82 -5.76 19.79
CA VAL A 183 -6.60 -6.46 18.51
C VAL A 183 -6.79 -5.51 17.33
N SER A 184 -7.85 -4.71 17.36
CA SER A 184 -8.09 -3.70 16.32
C SER A 184 -6.98 -2.65 16.28
N PHE A 185 -6.49 -2.20 17.43
CA PHE A 185 -5.35 -1.28 17.54
C PHE A 185 -4.10 -1.85 16.90
N LEU A 186 -3.72 -3.08 17.22
CA LEU A 186 -2.54 -3.73 16.65
C LEU A 186 -2.63 -3.83 15.12
N TRP A 187 -3.81 -4.13 14.60
CA TRP A 187 -4.02 -4.19 13.15
C TRP A 187 -3.89 -2.80 12.49
N VAL A 188 -4.53 -1.77 13.05
CA VAL A 188 -4.48 -0.40 12.51
C VAL A 188 -3.07 0.19 12.65
N ALA A 189 -2.45 0.08 13.82
CA ALA A 189 -1.11 0.60 14.10
C ALA A 189 -0.02 -0.13 13.30
N GLY A 190 -0.15 -1.45 13.14
CA GLY A 190 0.74 -2.24 12.30
C GLY A 190 0.70 -1.80 10.83
N ASN A 191 -0.49 -1.55 10.29
CA ASN A 191 -0.63 -1.01 8.93
C ASN A 191 -0.09 0.41 8.81
N LEU A 192 -0.31 1.29 9.80
CA LEU A 192 0.28 2.63 9.81
C LEU A 192 1.81 2.56 9.79
N LEU A 193 2.41 1.80 10.71
CA LEU A 193 3.86 1.64 10.79
C LEU A 193 4.43 1.11 9.48
N ARG A 194 3.75 0.13 8.88
CA ARG A 194 4.13 -0.44 7.58
C ARG A 194 4.12 0.61 6.47
N ILE A 195 3.13 1.50 6.41
CA ILE A 195 3.04 2.59 5.43
C ILE A 195 4.16 3.62 5.66
N LEU A 196 4.41 4.02 6.90
CA LEU A 196 5.49 4.96 7.25
C LEU A 196 6.88 4.37 6.95
N LEU A 197 7.05 3.06 7.17
CA LEU A 197 8.21 2.28 6.75
C LEU A 197 8.29 2.06 5.23
N VAL A 198 7.51 2.74 4.42
CA VAL A 198 7.73 2.79 2.98
C VAL A 198 7.92 4.23 2.50
N GLU A 199 7.43 5.23 3.23
CA GLU A 199 7.52 6.66 2.88
C GLU A 199 8.87 7.31 3.19
N VAL A 200 9.45 7.05 4.38
CA VAL A 200 10.75 7.61 4.84
C VAL A 200 11.92 7.09 4.00
#